data_AF-A0A957PHL2-F1
#
_entry.id   AF-A0A957PHL2-F1
#
_cell.length_a   1.000
_cell.length_b   1.000
_cell.length_c   1.000
_cell.angle_alpha   90.00
_cell.angle_beta   90.00
_cell.angle_gamma   90.00
#
_symmetry.space_group_name_H-M   'P 1'
#
loop_
_entity.id
_entity.type
_entity.pdbx_description
1 polymer ?
#
loop_
_entity_poly.entity_id
_entity_poly.type
_entity_poly.pdbx_seq_one_letter_code
_entity_poly.pdbx_strand_id
1 'polypeptide(L)'
;MKYLFDLDDTLVRTSDIVFRSMQEWCVKNSIDLDLAIETGKGRRTEDTVSLLAPHLNAQLEAHWIEERESALVGSIQPVGGAVEFVTQLAKSSWAIVTSSSHELALKKLNVCNFPIPQILVS
;
A
#
# COMPACT_ATOMS: atom_id res chain seq x y z
N MET A 1 11.84 19.39 -13.88
CA MET A 1 12.20 18.20 -13.08
C MET A 1 11.05 17.21 -13.14
N LYS A 2 11.32 15.90 -13.13
CA LYS A 2 10.28 14.86 -13.06
C LYS A 2 10.47 14.07 -11.76
N TYR A 3 9.39 13.81 -11.04
CA TYR A 3 9.39 13.08 -9.77
C TYR A 3 8.66 11.75 -9.90
N LEU A 4 9.18 10.72 -9.25
CA LEU A 4 8.48 9.45 -9.06
C LEU A 4 8.36 9.26 -7.55
N PHE A 5 7.14 9.08 -7.06
CA PHE A 5 6.87 8.85 -5.65
C PHE A 5 6.39 7.42 -5.45
N ASP A 6 6.89 6.80 -4.40
CA ASP A 6 6.14 5.71 -3.77
C ASP A 6 4.90 6.28 -3.05
N LEU A 7 3.95 5.43 -2.67
CA LEU A 7 2.73 5.81 -1.97
C LEU A 7 2.83 5.59 -0.47
N ASP A 8 3.10 4.36 -0.06
CA ASP A 8 3.04 3.87 1.31
C ASP A 8 4.19 4.44 2.15
N ASP A 9 3.85 5.15 3.22
CA ASP A 9 4.73 5.94 4.09
C ASP A 9 5.62 7.00 3.41
N THR A 10 5.48 7.17 2.08
CA THR A 10 6.08 8.27 1.30
C THR A 10 5.10 9.44 1.14
N LEU A 11 3.89 9.17 0.65
CA LEU A 11 2.82 10.16 0.48
C LEU A 11 1.71 9.99 1.52
N VAL A 12 1.40 8.74 1.91
CA VAL A 12 0.31 8.40 2.82
C VAL A 12 0.84 7.49 3.92
N ARG A 13 0.56 7.80 5.19
CA ARG A 13 0.95 6.95 6.32
C ARG A 13 0.07 5.71 6.38
N THR A 14 0.61 4.56 6.05
CA THR A 14 -0.14 3.29 5.90
C THR A 14 0.43 2.15 6.73
N SER A 15 1.62 2.31 7.33
CA SER A 15 2.25 1.33 8.22
C SER A 15 1.27 0.65 9.19
N ASP A 16 0.41 1.43 9.87
CA ASP A 16 -0.54 0.89 10.86
C ASP A 16 -1.58 -0.06 10.25
N ILE A 17 -2.11 0.26 9.07
CA ILE A 17 -3.15 -0.55 8.43
C ILE A 17 -2.55 -1.79 7.75
N VAL A 18 -1.35 -1.66 7.17
CA VAL A 18 -0.58 -2.77 6.60
C VAL A 18 -0.17 -3.76 7.71
N PHE A 19 0.31 -3.25 8.84
CA PHE A 19 0.67 -4.09 9.98
C PHE A 19 -0.55 -4.87 10.51
N ARG A 20 -1.70 -4.21 10.66
CA ARG A 20 -2.93 -4.87 11.15
C ARG A 20 -3.45 -5.93 10.19
N SER A 21 -3.55 -5.63 8.89
CA SER A 21 -4.02 -6.60 7.89
C SER A 21 -3.08 -7.81 7.80
N MET A 22 -1.76 -7.58 7.82
CA MET A 22 -0.77 -8.64 7.84
C MET A 22 -0.81 -9.45 9.14
N GLN A 23 -0.98 -8.82 10.30
CA GLN A 23 -1.13 -9.50 11.59
C GLN A 23 -2.33 -10.44 11.59
N GLU A 24 -3.48 -10.00 11.12
CA GLU A 24 -4.68 -10.84 11.03
C GLU A 24 -4.48 -12.04 10.09
N TRP A 25 -3.79 -11.82 8.96
CA TRP A 25 -3.44 -12.89 8.03
C TRP A 25 -2.46 -13.90 8.64
N CYS A 26 -1.45 -13.41 9.37
CA CYS A 26 -0.48 -14.24 10.07
C CYS A 26 -1.16 -15.11 11.13
N VAL A 27 -2.08 -14.54 11.91
CA VAL A 27 -2.89 -15.30 12.89
C VAL A 27 -3.74 -16.37 12.20
N LYS A 28 -4.42 -16.02 11.10
CA LYS A 28 -5.24 -16.95 10.32
C LYS A 28 -4.45 -18.16 9.81
N ASN A 29 -3.20 -17.94 9.38
CA ASN A 29 -2.39 -18.96 8.70
C ASN A 29 -1.24 -19.51 9.56
N SER A 30 -1.18 -19.16 10.85
CA SER A 30 -0.12 -19.56 11.79
C SER A 30 1.30 -19.22 11.30
N ILE A 31 1.48 -17.99 10.80
CA ILE A 31 2.76 -17.47 10.30
C ILE A 31 3.33 -16.48 11.31
N ASP A 32 4.66 -16.44 11.43
CA ASP A 32 5.36 -15.47 12.26
C ASP A 32 5.23 -14.05 11.69
N LEU A 33 4.73 -13.12 12.51
CA LEU A 33 4.44 -11.76 12.07
C LEU A 33 5.71 -10.97 11.74
N ASP A 34 6.77 -11.10 12.54
CA ASP A 34 7.99 -10.34 12.33
C ASP A 34 8.65 -10.76 11.00
N LEU A 35 8.67 -12.06 10.73
CA LEU A 35 9.09 -12.60 9.44
C LEU A 35 8.20 -12.08 8.29
N ALA A 36 6.88 -12.02 8.47
CA ALA A 36 5.97 -11.55 7.44
C ALA A 36 6.16 -10.06 7.12
N ILE A 37 6.31 -9.22 8.15
CA ILE A 37 6.59 -7.79 7.99
C ILE A 37 7.96 -7.58 7.34
N GLU A 38 9.00 -8.30 7.76
CA GLU A 38 10.32 -8.20 7.13
C GLU A 38 10.28 -8.61 5.65
N THR A 39 9.60 -9.72 5.35
CA THR A 39 9.45 -10.25 3.99
C THR A 39 8.64 -9.32 3.09
N GLY A 40 7.65 -8.61 3.65
CA GLY A 40 6.72 -7.76 2.90
C GLY A 40 7.20 -6.36 2.56
N LYS A 41 8.28 -5.86 3.18
CA LYS A 41 8.76 -4.47 2.94
C LYS A 41 9.04 -4.21 1.46
N GLY A 42 8.30 -3.25 0.88
CA GLY A 42 8.44 -2.83 -0.52
C GLY A 42 8.10 -3.91 -1.55
N ARG A 43 7.39 -4.97 -1.14
CA ARG A 43 7.03 -6.11 -1.98
C ARG A 43 5.52 -6.17 -2.14
N ARG A 44 5.06 -6.66 -3.30
CA ARG A 44 3.64 -6.94 -3.50
C ARG A 44 3.18 -8.01 -2.52
N THR A 45 1.96 -7.86 -2.00
CA THR A 45 1.38 -8.80 -1.04
C THR A 45 1.36 -10.24 -1.58
N GLU A 46 1.04 -10.42 -2.86
CA GLU A 46 1.05 -11.73 -3.54
C GLU A 46 2.43 -12.40 -3.52
N ASP A 47 3.50 -11.65 -3.78
CA ASP A 47 4.86 -12.18 -3.76
C ASP A 47 5.28 -12.56 -2.32
N THR A 48 4.84 -11.78 -1.33
CA THR A 48 5.03 -12.07 0.10
C THR A 48 4.32 -13.36 0.51
N VAL A 49 3.05 -13.52 0.13
CA VAL A 49 2.29 -14.75 0.40
C VAL A 49 2.95 -15.96 -0.28
N SER A 50 3.36 -15.82 -1.54
CA SER A 50 4.00 -16.90 -2.30
C SER A 50 5.27 -17.43 -1.62
N LEU A 51 6.00 -16.55 -0.93
CA LEU A 51 7.24 -16.92 -0.22
C LEU A 51 6.99 -17.52 1.16
N LEU A 52 6.02 -16.99 1.91
CA LEU A 52 5.76 -17.42 3.29
C LEU A 52 4.82 -18.62 3.38
N ALA A 53 3.91 -18.74 2.42
CA ALA A 53 2.88 -19.77 2.38
C ALA A 53 2.70 -20.31 0.95
N PRO A 54 3.74 -20.95 0.37
CA PRO A 54 3.71 -21.45 -1.01
C PRO A 54 2.65 -22.53 -1.28
N HIS A 55 2.04 -23.08 -0.22
CA HIS A 55 0.96 -24.06 -0.29
C HIS A 55 -0.43 -23.41 -0.40
N LEU A 56 -0.56 -22.09 -0.17
CA LEU A 56 -1.79 -21.34 -0.31
C LEU A 56 -1.91 -20.72 -1.71
N ASN A 57 -3.13 -20.35 -2.09
CA ASN A 57 -3.35 -19.54 -3.28
C ASN A 57 -2.96 -18.08 -2.99
N ALA A 58 -1.82 -17.66 -3.54
CA ALA A 58 -1.25 -16.34 -3.25
C ALA A 58 -2.18 -15.19 -3.64
N GLN A 59 -2.90 -15.30 -4.76
CA GLN A 59 -3.80 -14.26 -5.24
C GLN A 59 -5.02 -14.10 -4.31
N LEU A 60 -5.63 -15.21 -3.89
CA LEU A 60 -6.79 -15.17 -2.98
C LEU A 60 -6.41 -14.63 -1.61
N GLU A 61 -5.27 -15.05 -1.06
CA GLU A 61 -4.81 -14.57 0.24
C GLU A 61 -4.34 -13.11 0.19
N ALA A 62 -3.68 -12.68 -0.89
CA ALA A 62 -3.34 -11.28 -1.10
C ALA A 62 -4.58 -10.41 -1.22
N HIS A 63 -5.59 -10.86 -1.96
CA HIS A 63 -6.87 -10.17 -2.04
C HIS A 63 -7.54 -10.03 -0.67
N TRP A 64 -7.54 -11.10 0.13
CA TRP A 64 -8.06 -11.06 1.50
C TRP A 64 -7.32 -10.02 2.36
N ILE A 65 -5.98 -9.97 2.31
CA ILE A 65 -5.19 -8.97 3.03
C ILE A 65 -5.55 -7.55 2.57
N GLU A 66 -5.65 -7.33 1.26
CA GLU A 66 -6.03 -6.03 0.69
C GLU A 66 -7.46 -5.61 1.08
N GLU A 67 -8.42 -6.54 1.16
CA GLU A 67 -9.77 -6.23 1.65
C GLU A 67 -9.73 -5.75 3.11
N ARG A 68 -8.92 -6.39 3.96
CA ARG A 68 -8.72 -5.96 5.35
C ARG A 68 -8.08 -4.59 5.42
N GLU A 69 -7.06 -4.34 4.62
CA GLU A 69 -6.42 -3.03 4.53
C GLU A 69 -7.40 -1.95 4.03
N SER A 70 -8.15 -2.26 2.97
CA SER A 70 -9.18 -1.41 2.36
C SER A 70 -10.27 -1.04 3.37
N ALA A 71 -10.63 -1.93 4.30
CA ALA A 71 -11.59 -1.62 5.37
C ALA A 71 -11.05 -0.60 6.39
N LEU A 72 -9.73 -0.50 6.55
CA LEU A 72 -9.06 0.35 7.54
C LEU A 72 -8.60 1.70 6.99
N VAL A 73 -8.64 1.92 5.68
CA VAL A 73 -8.14 3.15 5.02
C VAL A 73 -8.73 4.44 5.59
N GLY A 74 -9.93 4.43 6.19
CA GLY A 74 -10.50 5.63 6.81
C GLY A 74 -9.68 6.20 7.98
N SER A 75 -8.71 5.45 8.50
CA SER A 75 -7.83 5.86 9.59
C SER A 75 -6.49 6.45 9.15
N ILE A 76 -6.14 6.36 7.86
CA ILE A 76 -4.83 6.83 7.37
C ILE A 76 -4.79 8.34 7.26
N GLN A 77 -3.57 8.89 7.22
CA GLN A 77 -3.34 10.32 7.11
C GLN A 77 -2.25 10.61 6.08
N PRO A 78 -2.27 11.78 5.41
CA PRO A 78 -1.16 12.19 4.56
C PRO A 78 0.16 12.29 5.35
N VAL A 79 1.27 12.03 4.68
CA VAL A 79 2.58 12.47 5.15
C VAL A 79 2.60 14.00 5.13
N GLY A 80 3.13 14.61 6.19
CA GLY A 80 3.08 16.07 6.36
C GLY A 80 3.74 16.82 5.20
N GLY A 81 3.03 17.78 4.61
CA GLY A 81 3.50 18.58 3.48
C GLY A 81 3.39 17.88 2.11
N ALA A 82 3.05 16.59 2.06
CA ALA A 82 3.06 15.83 0.80
C ALA A 82 1.95 16.26 -0.15
N VAL A 83 0.74 16.51 0.35
CA VAL A 83 -0.39 17.01 -0.45
C VAL A 83 -0.07 18.39 -1.02
N GLU A 84 0.44 19.30 -0.18
CA GLU A 84 0.81 20.65 -0.58
C GLU A 84 1.93 20.64 -1.62
N PHE A 85 2.90 19.75 -1.47
CA PHE A 85 4.02 19.61 -2.38
C PHE A 85 3.54 19.14 -3.76
N VAL A 86 2.79 18.03 -3.85
CA VAL A 86 2.36 17.50 -5.16
C VAL A 86 1.34 18.41 -5.86
N THR A 87 0.58 19.20 -5.09
CA THR A 87 -0.38 20.18 -5.63
C THR A 87 0.31 21.33 -6.34
N GLN A 88 1.55 21.67 -5.95
CA GLN A 88 2.37 22.69 -6.62
C GLN A 88 3.02 22.18 -7.91
N LEU A 89 3.04 20.87 -8.14
CA LEU A 89 3.62 20.27 -9.34
C LEU A 89 2.63 20.28 -10.50
N ALA A 90 3.14 20.45 -11.72
CA ALA A 90 2.34 20.19 -12.91
C ALA A 90 1.96 18.70 -12.96
N LYS A 91 0.73 18.38 -13.38
CA LYS A 91 0.27 16.97 -13.46
C LYS A 91 1.18 16.05 -14.28
N SER A 92 1.88 16.60 -15.28
CA SER A 92 2.81 15.88 -16.15
C SER A 92 4.24 15.77 -15.59
N SER A 93 4.54 16.39 -14.44
CA SER A 93 5.87 16.39 -13.83
C SER A 93 6.02 15.41 -12.67
N TRP A 94 5.01 14.59 -12.37
CA TRP A 94 5.11 13.55 -11.35
C TRP A 94 4.24 12.33 -11.64
N ALA A 95 4.61 11.21 -11.03
CA ALA A 95 3.88 9.94 -11.07
C ALA A 95 4.00 9.21 -9.73
N ILE A 96 3.10 8.24 -9.51
CA ILE A 96 3.20 7.28 -8.41
C ILE A 96 3.61 5.92 -8.97
N VAL A 97 4.51 5.25 -8.26
CA VAL A 97 4.93 3.87 -8.50
C VAL A 97 4.86 3.14 -7.15
N THR A 98 3.90 2.22 -6.99
CA THR A 98 3.61 1.55 -5.72
C THR A 98 3.43 0.05 -5.93
N SER A 99 3.63 -0.74 -4.87
CA SER A 99 3.28 -2.16 -4.84
C SER A 99 1.83 -2.43 -4.40
N SER A 100 1.11 -1.40 -3.96
CA SER A 100 -0.34 -1.49 -3.68
C SER A 100 -1.10 -1.75 -4.98
N SER A 101 -2.17 -2.55 -4.94
CA SER A 101 -3.07 -2.66 -6.09
C SER A 101 -3.66 -1.30 -6.49
N HIS A 102 -4.04 -1.19 -7.76
CA HIS A 102 -4.54 0.07 -8.33
C HIS A 102 -5.74 0.63 -7.54
N GLU A 103 -6.69 -0.22 -7.18
CA GLU A 103 -7.90 0.17 -6.46
C GLU A 103 -7.60 0.68 -5.05
N LEU A 104 -6.71 -0.02 -4.33
CA LEU A 104 -6.29 0.36 -2.99
C LEU A 104 -5.49 1.67 -3.01
N ALA A 105 -4.59 1.84 -3.98
CA ALA A 105 -3.83 3.06 -4.18
C ALA A 105 -4.75 4.27 -4.42
N LEU A 106 -5.73 4.15 -5.32
CA LEU A 106 -6.73 5.20 -5.56
C LEU A 106 -7.55 5.51 -4.30
N LYS A 107 -7.95 4.49 -3.54
CA LYS A 107 -8.70 4.67 -2.29
C LYS A 107 -7.89 5.45 -1.25
N LYS A 108 -6.61 5.13 -1.08
CA LYS A 108 -5.68 5.84 -0.19
C LYS A 108 -5.56 7.32 -0.60
N LEU A 109 -5.33 7.59 -1.88
CA LEU A 109 -5.23 8.95 -2.41
C LEU A 109 -6.50 9.76 -2.17
N ASN A 110 -7.67 9.17 -2.43
CA ASN A 110 -8.97 9.83 -2.25
C ASN A 110 -9.23 10.18 -0.78
N VAL A 111 -9.03 9.24 0.16
CA VAL A 111 -9.24 9.47 1.59
C VAL A 111 -8.30 10.57 2.12
N CYS A 112 -7.09 10.65 1.59
CA CYS A 112 -6.10 11.66 1.95
C CYS A 112 -6.18 12.96 1.13
N ASN A 113 -7.20 13.12 0.29
CA ASN A 113 -7.41 14.31 -0.55
C ASN A 113 -6.22 14.65 -1.48
N PHE A 114 -5.49 13.63 -1.96
CA PHE A 114 -4.46 13.83 -2.96
C PHE A 114 -5.10 14.06 -4.35
N PRO A 115 -4.53 14.95 -5.18
CA PRO A 115 -4.83 14.92 -6.61
C PRO A 115 -4.35 13.60 -7.21
N ILE A 116 -5.17 12.97 -8.05
CA ILE A 116 -4.77 11.74 -8.76
C ILE A 116 -3.74 12.10 -9.84
N PRO A 117 -2.54 11.47 -9.85
CA PRO A 117 -1.53 11.73 -10.86
C PRO A 117 -2.00 11.26 -12.23
N GLN A 118 -1.40 11.81 -13.29
CA GLN A 118 -1.65 11.32 -14.65
C GLN A 118 -1.12 9.88 -14.84
N ILE A 119 -0.07 9.51 -14.10
CA ILE A 119 0.56 8.19 -14.17
C ILE A 119 0.57 7.59 -12.76
N LEU A 120 -0.09 6.45 -12.63
CA LEU A 120 -0.09 5.59 -11.45
C LEU A 120 0.29 4.17 -11.91
N VAL A 121 1.44 3.69 -11.46
CA VAL A 121 1.92 2.32 -11.70
C VAL A 121 1.74 1.53 -10.41
N SER A 122 1.05 0.39 -10.50
CA SER A 122 0.58 -0.45 -9.41
C SER A 122 0.54 -1.91 -9.84
#